data_AF-A0AAV9L6T6-F1
#
_entry.id   AF-A0AAV9L6T6-F1
#
_cell.length_a   1.000
_cell.length_b   1.000
_cell.length_c   1.000
_cell.angle_alpha   90.00
_cell.angle_beta   90.00
_cell.angle_gamma   90.00
#
_symmetry.space_group_name_H-M   'P 1'
#
loop_
_entity.id
_entity.type
_entity.pdbx_description
1 polymer ?
#
loop_
_entity_poly.entity_id
_entity_poly.type
_entity_poly.pdbx_seq_one_letter_code
_entity_poly.pdbx_strand_id
1 'polypeptide(L)'
;MEAYTAVISLLRTLDQPYISQLFHRHTAETLDSLRVTAEYVQQLLEKTSNEKIKYLEEEIRVVASEAEDVVEMRISKIIKGESWTFGILQHQDMVPVVEKMNTIKEQVMEIVSHDVDQILELFLDWRFFYE
;
A
#
# COMPACT_ATOMS: atom_id res chain seq x y z
N MET A 1 -16.98 -3.77 2.64
CA MET A 1 -15.77 -4.42 3.18
C MET A 1 -14.90 -3.31 3.73
N GLU A 2 -14.60 -3.36 5.03
CA GLU A 2 -13.89 -2.28 5.71
C GLU A 2 -12.44 -2.18 5.22
N ALA A 3 -11.82 -3.32 4.87
CA ALA A 3 -10.51 -3.38 4.24
C ALA A 3 -10.47 -2.61 2.92
N TYR A 4 -11.47 -2.82 2.06
CA TYR A 4 -11.55 -2.12 0.77
C TYR A 4 -11.65 -0.60 0.98
N THR A 5 -12.45 -0.16 1.95
CA THR A 5 -12.56 1.26 2.30
C THR A 5 -11.24 1.83 2.82
N ALA A 6 -10.53 1.11 3.68
CA ALA A 6 -9.23 1.54 4.20
C ALA A 6 -8.17 1.65 3.08
N VAL A 7 -8.10 0.66 2.17
CA VAL A 7 -7.17 0.68 1.02
C VAL A 7 -7.48 1.83 0.08
N ILE A 8 -8.76 2.11 -0.20
CA ILE A 8 -9.15 3.29 -1.00
C ILE A 8 -8.76 4.60 -0.31
N SER A 9 -8.89 4.67 1.01
CA SER A 9 -8.51 5.87 1.76
C SER A 9 -7.01 6.12 1.65
N LEU A 10 -6.19 5.09 1.88
CA LEU A 10 -4.75 5.13 1.65
C LEU A 10 -4.39 5.59 0.24
N LEU A 11 -4.99 5.00 -0.81
CA LEU A 11 -4.74 5.39 -2.20
C LEU A 11 -5.08 6.85 -2.47
N ARG A 12 -6.23 7.32 -1.96
CA ARG A 12 -6.61 8.74 -2.07
C ARG A 12 -5.61 9.67 -1.42
N THR A 13 -5.06 9.26 -0.28
CA THR A 13 -4.00 10.00 0.40
C THR A 13 -2.75 10.03 -0.50
N LEU A 14 -2.31 8.89 -1.03
CA LEU A 14 -1.14 8.78 -1.92
C LEU A 14 -1.27 9.58 -3.25
N ASP A 15 -2.49 9.71 -3.79
CA ASP A 15 -2.77 10.41 -5.04
C ASP A 15 -2.92 11.93 -4.89
N GLN A 16 -2.78 12.47 -3.67
CA GLN A 16 -2.89 13.91 -3.44
C GLN A 16 -1.81 14.67 -4.24
N PRO A 17 -2.17 15.71 -5.02
CA PRO A 17 -1.24 16.39 -5.93
C PRO A 17 -0.02 17.04 -5.25
N TYR A 18 -0.11 17.30 -3.95
CA TYR A 18 0.99 17.89 -3.19
C TYR A 18 1.99 16.84 -2.68
N ILE A 19 1.67 15.54 -2.66
CA ILE A 19 2.61 14.50 -2.23
C ILE A 19 3.88 14.50 -3.08
N SER A 20 3.74 14.62 -4.39
CA SER A 20 4.87 14.74 -5.32
C SER A 20 5.74 15.99 -5.09
N GLN A 21 5.18 17.03 -4.45
CA GLN A 21 5.88 18.25 -4.09
C GLN A 21 6.56 18.16 -2.72
N LEU A 22 6.03 17.34 -1.80
CA LEU A 22 6.53 17.19 -0.43
C LEU A 22 7.63 16.12 -0.31
N PHE A 23 7.59 15.09 -1.16
CA PHE A 23 8.51 13.96 -1.09
C PHE A 23 9.42 13.88 -2.31
N HIS A 24 10.70 13.59 -2.08
CA HIS A 24 11.72 13.50 -3.12
C HIS A 24 12.65 12.30 -2.89
N ARG A 25 13.30 11.82 -3.97
CA ARG A 25 14.26 10.70 -3.96
C ARG A 25 13.64 9.42 -3.35
N HIS A 26 14.35 8.75 -2.43
CA HIS A 26 13.96 7.46 -1.86
C HIS A 26 12.59 7.45 -1.17
N THR A 27 12.13 8.57 -0.59
CA THR A 27 10.79 8.63 0.00
C THR A 27 9.70 8.60 -1.07
N ALA A 28 9.95 9.16 -2.26
CA ALA A 28 9.02 9.07 -3.39
C ALA A 28 8.95 7.65 -3.96
N GLU A 29 10.10 6.97 -4.11
CA GLU A 29 10.16 5.57 -4.54
C GLU A 29 9.40 4.64 -3.57
N THR A 30 9.53 4.90 -2.27
CA THR A 30 8.82 4.16 -1.22
C THR A 30 7.30 4.38 -1.31
N LEU A 31 6.85 5.60 -1.59
CA LEU A 31 5.43 5.92 -1.77
C LEU A 31 4.86 5.30 -3.05
N ASP A 32 5.63 5.29 -4.15
CA ASP A 32 5.21 4.63 -5.38
C ASP A 32 5.07 3.11 -5.19
N SER A 33 6.01 2.48 -4.47
CA SER A 33 5.93 1.05 -4.12
C SER A 33 4.71 0.74 -3.24
N LEU A 34 4.40 1.62 -2.28
CA LEU A 34 3.22 1.50 -1.43
C LEU A 34 1.93 1.64 -2.27
N ARG A 35 1.86 2.61 -3.20
CA ARG A 35 0.72 2.81 -4.11
C ARG A 35 0.45 1.56 -4.93
N VAL A 36 1.49 1.05 -5.61
CA VAL A 36 1.46 -0.18 -6.40
C VAL A 36 0.89 -1.36 -5.60
N THR A 37 1.33 -1.50 -4.34
CA THR A 37 0.90 -2.60 -3.48
C THR A 37 -0.56 -2.43 -3.06
N ALA A 38 -0.98 -1.21 -2.72
CA ALA A 38 -2.36 -0.90 -2.36
C ALA A 38 -3.32 -1.09 -3.55
N GLU A 39 -2.94 -0.70 -4.77
CA GLU A 39 -3.71 -0.93 -5.99
C GLU A 39 -3.92 -2.43 -6.25
N TYR A 40 -2.88 -3.25 -6.08
CA TYR A 40 -2.99 -4.70 -6.21
C TYR A 40 -4.00 -5.29 -5.21
N VAL A 41 -3.89 -4.90 -3.94
CA VAL A 41 -4.80 -5.38 -2.88
C VAL A 41 -6.23 -4.90 -3.12
N GLN A 42 -6.43 -3.66 -3.60
CA GLN A 42 -7.74 -3.14 -3.97
C GLN A 42 -8.40 -4.00 -5.07
N GLN A 43 -7.70 -4.22 -6.19
CA GLN A 43 -8.23 -4.99 -7.32
C GLN A 43 -8.57 -6.41 -6.90
N LEU A 44 -7.77 -6.99 -6.01
CA LEU A 44 -7.99 -8.32 -5.51
C LEU A 44 -9.21 -8.38 -4.60
N LEU A 45 -9.36 -7.45 -3.65
CA LEU A 45 -10.58 -7.33 -2.83
C LEU A 45 -11.85 -7.09 -3.66
N GLU A 46 -11.73 -6.44 -4.82
CA GLU A 46 -12.86 -6.19 -5.73
C GLU A 46 -13.23 -7.44 -6.55
N LYS A 47 -12.23 -8.17 -7.06
CA LYS A 47 -12.42 -9.27 -8.01
C LYS A 47 -12.65 -10.63 -7.34
N THR A 48 -12.21 -10.81 -6.10
CA THR A 48 -12.27 -12.11 -5.43
C THR A 48 -13.52 -12.25 -4.56
N SER A 49 -14.24 -13.37 -4.69
CA SER A 49 -15.27 -13.80 -3.74
C SER A 49 -14.71 -14.79 -2.70
N ASN A 50 -13.38 -14.93 -2.62
CA ASN A 50 -12.73 -15.96 -1.84
C ASN A 50 -12.88 -15.72 -0.33
N GLU A 51 -13.53 -16.64 0.36
CA GLU A 51 -13.70 -16.60 1.82
C GLU A 51 -12.38 -16.62 2.59
N LYS A 52 -11.29 -17.15 1.99
CA LYS A 52 -9.95 -17.09 2.58
C LYS A 52 -9.39 -15.66 2.62
N ILE A 53 -9.72 -14.83 1.63
CA ILE A 53 -9.33 -13.41 1.60
C ILE A 53 -10.15 -12.62 2.61
N LYS A 54 -11.38 -13.06 2.90
CA LYS A 54 -12.20 -12.54 4.00
C LYS A 54 -11.55 -12.72 5.37
N TYR A 55 -10.74 -13.77 5.57
CA TYR A 55 -9.97 -13.95 6.81
C TYR A 55 -8.88 -12.88 6.98
N LEU A 56 -8.32 -12.39 5.86
CA LEU A 56 -7.33 -11.31 5.86
C LEU A 56 -7.96 -9.92 5.85
N GLU A 57 -9.29 -9.78 5.76
CA GLU A 57 -9.96 -8.47 5.67
C GLU A 57 -9.57 -7.57 6.85
N GLU A 58 -9.60 -8.10 8.07
CA GLU A 58 -9.22 -7.35 9.27
C GLU A 58 -7.75 -6.92 9.25
N GLU A 59 -6.85 -7.81 8.83
CA GLU A 59 -5.42 -7.52 8.77
C GLU A 59 -5.09 -6.49 7.69
N ILE A 60 -5.69 -6.63 6.50
CA ILE A 60 -5.58 -5.66 5.41
C ILE A 60 -6.10 -4.29 5.87
N ARG A 61 -7.25 -4.25 6.56
CA ARG A 61 -7.82 -3.01 7.10
C ARG A 61 -6.85 -2.32 8.04
N VAL A 62 -6.31 -3.05 9.02
CA VAL A 62 -5.38 -2.50 10.02
C VAL A 62 -4.11 -1.98 9.34
N VAL A 63 -3.49 -2.76 8.46
CA VAL A 63 -2.24 -2.36 7.78
C VAL A 63 -2.48 -1.16 6.86
N ALA A 64 -3.59 -1.11 6.13
CA ALA A 64 -3.91 0.02 5.26
C ALA A 64 -4.16 1.31 6.06
N SER A 65 -4.87 1.23 7.18
CA SER A 65 -5.08 2.38 8.07
C SER A 65 -3.79 2.84 8.75
N GLU A 66 -2.96 1.93 9.24
CA GLU A 66 -1.63 2.28 9.77
C GLU A 66 -0.78 2.98 8.71
N ALA A 67 -0.83 2.51 7.46
CA ALA A 67 -0.10 3.11 6.37
C ALA A 67 -0.55 4.54 6.08
N GLU A 68 -1.86 4.75 6.05
CA GLU A 68 -2.45 6.06 5.85
C GLU A 68 -2.04 7.02 6.97
N ASP A 69 -2.19 6.61 8.23
CA ASP A 69 -1.81 7.39 9.41
C ASP A 69 -0.34 7.83 9.38
N VAL A 70 0.56 6.92 8.98
CA VAL A 70 1.99 7.24 8.84
C VAL A 70 2.18 8.28 7.74
N VAL A 71 1.60 8.11 6.56
CA VAL A 71 1.72 9.06 5.43
C VAL A 71 1.16 10.43 5.82
N GLU A 72 -0.02 10.49 6.42
CA GLU A 72 -0.64 11.75 6.89
C GLU A 72 0.19 12.44 7.96
N MET A 73 0.70 11.68 8.95
CA MET A 73 1.57 12.22 9.99
C MET A 73 2.83 12.85 9.35
N ARG A 74 3.39 12.24 8.31
CA ARG A 74 4.55 12.80 7.60
C ARG A 74 4.20 14.09 6.88
N ILE A 75 3.10 14.11 6.14
CA ILE A 75 2.60 15.32 5.46
C ILE A 75 2.42 16.46 6.49
N SER A 76 1.79 16.18 7.62
CA SER A 76 1.57 17.15 8.70
C SER A 76 2.89 17.73 9.25
N LYS A 77 3.88 16.87 9.52
CA LYS A 77 5.22 17.29 10.00
C LYS A 77 5.97 18.14 8.99
N ILE A 78 5.87 17.81 7.69
CA ILE A 78 6.50 18.59 6.61
C ILE A 78 5.86 19.98 6.53
N ILE A 79 4.52 20.06 6.51
CA ILE A 79 3.78 21.32 6.42
C ILE A 79 4.06 22.23 7.63
N LYS A 80 4.15 21.67 8.84
CA LYS A 80 4.45 22.43 10.07
C LYS A 80 5.89 22.96 10.14
N GLY A 81 6.75 22.60 9.19
CA GLY A 81 8.14 23.05 9.18
C GLY A 81 8.96 22.52 10.36
N GLU A 82 8.56 21.39 10.96
CA GLU A 82 9.29 20.69 12.05
C GLU A 82 10.58 19.99 11.53
N SER A 83 11.15 20.55 10.45
CA SER A 83 12.03 19.95 9.44
C SER A 83 13.50 20.33 9.67
N TRP A 84 14.13 19.81 10.73
CA TRP A 84 15.60 19.85 10.84
C TRP A 84 16.26 18.50 10.49
N THR A 85 15.56 17.36 10.56
CA THR A 85 16.19 16.04 10.45
C THR A 85 15.99 15.33 9.09
N PHE A 86 15.82 16.12 8.02
CA PHE A 86 15.15 15.76 6.76
C PHE A 86 15.79 14.67 5.86
N GLY A 87 16.89 14.01 6.23
CA GLY A 87 17.51 12.96 5.40
C GLY A 87 17.30 11.52 5.89
N ILE A 88 17.35 11.31 7.21
CA ILE A 88 17.51 9.97 7.80
C ILE A 88 16.20 9.49 8.46
N LEU A 89 15.44 10.41 9.06
CA LEU A 89 14.22 10.08 9.79
C LEU A 89 12.98 9.88 8.90
N GLN A 90 13.04 10.19 7.60
CA GLN A 90 11.91 9.98 6.68
C GLN A 90 11.73 8.51 6.28
N HIS A 91 12.84 7.79 6.14
CA HIS A 91 12.84 6.40 5.67
C HIS A 91 12.44 5.40 6.78
N GLN A 92 12.81 5.68 8.03
CA GLN A 92 12.66 4.72 9.15
C GLN A 92 11.21 4.40 9.53
N ASP A 93 10.28 5.36 9.51
CA ASP A 93 8.88 5.06 9.89
C ASP A 93 8.05 4.54 8.71
N MET A 94 8.53 4.72 7.46
CA MET A 94 7.85 4.25 6.24
C MET A 94 8.19 2.79 5.93
N VAL A 95 9.44 2.37 6.18
CA VAL A 95 9.91 0.99 5.92
C VAL A 95 9.01 -0.07 6.57
N PRO A 96 8.67 0.02 7.87
CA PRO A 96 7.86 -1.01 8.52
C PRO A 96 6.48 -1.16 7.89
N VAL A 97 5.88 -0.05 7.44
CA VAL A 97 4.56 -0.05 6.81
C VAL A 97 4.61 -0.68 5.43
N VAL A 98 5.62 -0.33 4.63
CA VAL A 98 5.82 -0.93 3.30
C VAL A 98 6.09 -2.43 3.41
N GLU A 99 6.90 -2.85 4.39
CA GLU A 99 7.15 -4.28 4.65
C GLU A 99 5.87 -5.02 5.05
N LYS A 100 5.04 -4.45 5.94
CA LYS A 100 3.74 -5.05 6.30
C LYS A 100 2.81 -5.16 5.09
N MET A 101 2.73 -4.11 4.27
CA MET A 101 1.86 -4.13 3.09
C MET A 101 2.35 -5.14 2.03
N ASN A 102 3.66 -5.29 1.87
CA ASN A 102 4.27 -6.31 1.01
C ASN A 102 4.02 -7.72 1.55
N THR A 103 4.11 -7.93 2.86
CA THR A 103 3.79 -9.22 3.49
C THR A 103 2.34 -9.62 3.22
N ILE A 104 1.41 -8.68 3.35
CA ILE A 104 -0.01 -8.89 3.02
C ILE A 104 -0.16 -9.25 1.54
N LYS A 105 0.52 -8.53 0.64
CA LYS A 105 0.52 -8.85 -0.79
C LYS A 105 1.01 -10.28 -1.04
N GLU A 106 2.09 -10.72 -0.39
CA GLU A 106 2.63 -12.09 -0.54
C GLU A 106 1.65 -13.15 -0.04
N GLN A 107 1.06 -12.98 1.16
CA GLN A 107 0.05 -13.89 1.70
C GLN A 107 -1.17 -13.99 0.79
N VAL A 108 -1.64 -12.85 0.30
CA VAL A 108 -2.75 -12.76 -0.64
C VAL A 108 -2.42 -13.46 -1.96
N MET A 109 -1.22 -13.23 -2.50
CA MET A 109 -0.73 -13.91 -3.71
C MET A 109 -0.66 -15.42 -3.51
N GLU A 110 -0.18 -15.90 -2.37
CA GLU A 110 -0.12 -17.32 -2.05
C GLU A 110 -1.52 -17.95 -2.02
N ILE A 111 -2.51 -17.31 -1.40
CA ILE A 111 -3.89 -17.79 -1.33
C ILE A 111 -4.51 -17.90 -2.73
N VAL A 112 -4.36 -16.86 -3.56
CA VAL A 112 -4.86 -16.88 -4.94
C VAL A 112 -4.09 -17.90 -5.78
N SER A 113 -2.78 -18.07 -5.56
CA SER A 113 -1.96 -19.03 -6.29
C SER A 113 -2.34 -20.49 -6.02
N HIS A 114 -2.95 -20.77 -4.87
CA HIS A 114 -3.44 -22.11 -4.55
C HIS A 114 -4.82 -22.40 -5.17
N ASP A 115 -5.58 -21.36 -5.56
CA ASP A 115 -6.87 -21.47 -6.24
C ASP A 115 -6.69 -21.14 -7.74
N VAL A 116 -6.14 -22.13 -8.47
CA VAL A 116 -5.59 -22.05 -9.85
C VAL A 116 -6.48 -21.36 -10.89
N ASP A 117 -7.80 -21.35 -10.68
CA ASP A 117 -8.76 -20.75 -11.61
C ASP A 117 -8.83 -19.21 -11.54
N GLN A 118 -8.37 -18.55 -10.46
CA GLN A 118 -8.37 -17.08 -10.33
C GLN A 118 -7.06 -16.41 -10.80
N ILE A 119 -5.99 -17.19 -10.98
CA ILE A 119 -4.63 -16.70 -11.29
C ILE A 119 -4.52 -16.15 -12.72
N LEU A 120 -5.21 -16.73 -13.69
CA LEU A 120 -4.96 -16.42 -15.11
C LEU A 120 -5.44 -15.04 -15.55
N GLU A 121 -6.45 -14.46 -14.90
CA GLU A 121 -6.99 -13.13 -15.29
C GLU A 121 -6.31 -11.95 -14.57
N LEU A 122 -5.68 -12.17 -13.42
CA LEU A 122 -5.08 -11.10 -12.60
C LEU A 122 -3.60 -10.83 -12.94
N PHE A 123 -2.85 -11.85 -13.36
CA PHE A 123 -1.39 -11.79 -13.45
C PHE A 123 -0.83 -11.41 -14.84
N LEU A 124 -1.67 -11.36 -15.87
CA LEU A 124 -1.23 -10.97 -17.23
C LEU A 124 -0.91 -9.46 -17.36
N ASP A 125 -1.41 -8.63 -16.45
CA ASP A 125 -1.20 -7.17 -16.47
C ASP A 125 0.09 -6.72 -15.77
N TRP A 126 0.52 -7.46 -14.74
CA TRP A 126 1.61 -7.05 -13.84
C TRP A 126 3.02 -7.48 -14.28
N ARG A 127 3.15 -8.46 -15.17
CA ARG A 127 4.45 -9.03 -15.54
C ARG A 127 5.31 -8.12 -16.44
N PHE A 128 4.78 -6.97 -16.86
CA PHE A 128 5.46 -6.03 -17.76
C PHE A 128 6.10 -4.83 -17.06
N PHE A 129 5.92 -4.65 -15.75
CA PHE A 129 6.35 -3.42 -15.08
C PHE A 129 7.65 -3.50 -14.27
N TYR A 130 8.27 -4.67 -14.13
CA TYR A 130 9.58 -4.78 -13.46
C TYR A 130 10.48 -5.86 -14.11
N GLU A 131 11.28 -5.42 -15.09
CA GLU A 131 12.66 -5.87 -15.32
C GLU A 131 13.62 -4.73 -14.95
#